data_AF-A0A961WZI1-F1
#
_entry.id   AF-A0A961WZI1-F1
#
_cell.length_a   1.000
_cell.length_b   1.000
_cell.length_c   1.000
_cell.angle_alpha   90.00
_cell.angle_beta   90.00
_cell.angle_gamma   90.00
#
_symmetry.space_group_name_H-M   'P 1'
#
loop_
_entity.id
_entity.type
_entity.pdbx_description
1 polymer ?
#
loop_
_entity_poly.entity_id
_entity_poly.type
_entity_poly.pdbx_seq_one_letter_code
_entity_poly.pdbx_strand_id
1 'polypeptide(L)'
;MSRSEARLTSAYERAQFELVNELIARIHAQPPDFFEFLVIDLLLSMGYGGRRRDLAQRLGRTGDGGVDGLVAQDELGLDLIYIQAKRLKPGSVVSVSDVRDFAGSLDARHAAKGAFFTTSHFSNSAIDFCGQVSRRVVLVDGCRLAELMMRHNIGVKVKESFQIKRLDQDYFTPASMKRMQEIISASIQARR
;
A
#
# COMPACT_ATOMS: atom_id res chain seq x y z
N MET A 1 28.00 6.88 -0.80
CA MET A 1 27.60 5.49 -0.44
C MET A 1 28.79 4.58 -0.62
N SER A 2 29.03 3.66 0.32
CA SER A 2 30.07 2.64 0.12
C SER A 2 29.66 1.64 -0.97
N ARG A 3 30.63 0.93 -1.57
CA ARG A 3 30.35 -0.13 -2.56
C ARG A 3 29.49 -1.25 -1.96
N SER A 4 29.62 -1.52 -0.67
CA SER A 4 28.82 -2.51 0.05
C SER A 4 27.37 -2.04 0.24
N GLU A 5 27.17 -0.76 0.56
CA GLU A 5 25.83 -0.16 0.69
C GLU A 5 25.08 -0.20 -0.63
N ALA A 6 25.73 0.19 -1.73
CA ALA A 6 25.12 0.14 -3.06
C ALA A 6 24.67 -1.29 -3.43
N ARG A 7 25.49 -2.31 -3.15
CA ARG A 7 25.13 -3.72 -3.38
C ARG A 7 23.93 -4.16 -2.55
N LEU A 8 23.84 -3.74 -1.29
CA LEU A 8 22.70 -4.07 -0.43
C LEU A 8 21.42 -3.38 -0.89
N THR A 9 21.50 -2.11 -1.30
CA THR A 9 20.36 -1.39 -1.88
C THR A 9 19.84 -2.10 -3.14
N SER A 10 20.72 -2.44 -4.09
CA SER A 10 20.29 -3.14 -5.31
C SER A 10 19.73 -4.54 -5.02
N ALA A 11 20.29 -5.27 -4.05
CA ALA A 11 19.76 -6.58 -3.65
C ALA A 11 18.37 -6.45 -3.01
N TYR A 12 18.17 -5.41 -2.20
CA TYR A 12 16.87 -5.12 -1.59
C TYR A 12 15.83 -4.76 -2.66
N GLU A 13 16.14 -3.82 -3.55
CA GLU A 13 15.24 -3.42 -4.64
C GLU A 13 14.84 -4.60 -5.52
N ARG A 14 15.79 -5.48 -5.85
CA ARG A 14 15.52 -6.71 -6.60
C ARG A 14 14.59 -7.65 -5.84
N ALA A 15 14.83 -7.87 -4.55
CA ALA A 15 13.95 -8.70 -3.72
C ALA A 15 12.53 -8.12 -3.62
N GLN A 16 12.40 -6.80 -3.53
CA GLN A 16 11.09 -6.12 -3.55
C GLN A 16 10.38 -6.34 -4.89
N PHE A 17 11.09 -6.19 -6.02
CA PHE A 17 10.53 -6.41 -7.36
C PHE A 17 10.08 -7.87 -7.56
N GLU A 18 10.88 -8.85 -7.11
CA GLU A 18 10.53 -10.26 -7.17
C GLU A 18 9.27 -10.56 -6.33
N LEU A 19 9.17 -9.97 -5.12
CA LEU A 19 8.01 -10.13 -4.25
C LEU A 19 6.73 -9.48 -4.83
N VAL A 20 6.84 -8.32 -5.48
CA VAL A 20 5.71 -7.68 -6.19
C VAL A 20 5.13 -8.63 -7.23
N ASN A 21 5.99 -9.23 -8.05
CA ASN A 21 5.56 -10.19 -9.08
C ASN A 21 4.95 -11.46 -8.48
N GLU A 22 5.54 -11.98 -7.39
CA GLU A 22 4.98 -13.14 -6.69
C GLU A 22 3.59 -12.83 -6.13
N LEU A 23 3.39 -11.68 -5.48
CA LEU A 23 2.09 -11.28 -4.94
C LEU A 23 1.02 -11.24 -6.03
N ILE A 24 1.28 -10.59 -7.16
CA ILE A 24 0.33 -10.52 -8.27
C ILE A 24 0.02 -11.92 -8.82
N ALA A 25 1.03 -12.77 -8.99
CA ALA A 25 0.83 -14.15 -9.43
C ALA A 25 -0.05 -14.95 -8.45
N ARG A 26 0.15 -14.78 -7.13
CA ARG A 26 -0.68 -15.44 -6.11
C ARG A 26 -2.13 -14.96 -6.16
N ILE A 27 -2.38 -13.67 -6.37
CA ILE A 27 -3.73 -13.11 -6.52
C ILE A 27 -4.45 -13.71 -7.74
N HIS A 28 -3.74 -13.87 -8.87
CA HIS A 28 -4.31 -14.50 -10.06
C HIS A 28 -4.68 -15.98 -9.85
N ALA A 29 -3.98 -16.68 -8.94
CA ALA A 29 -4.25 -18.08 -8.62
C ALA A 29 -5.44 -18.29 -7.67
N GLN A 30 -6.01 -17.22 -7.10
CA GLN A 30 -7.17 -17.30 -6.20
C GLN A 30 -8.51 -17.30 -6.97
N PRO A 31 -9.64 -17.62 -6.31
CA PRO A 31 -10.98 -17.42 -6.85
C PRO A 31 -11.27 -15.96 -7.26
N PRO A 32 -12.24 -15.69 -8.16
CA PRO A 32 -12.53 -14.34 -8.66
C PRO A 32 -12.86 -13.31 -7.57
N ASP A 33 -13.68 -13.70 -6.60
CA ASP A 33 -14.13 -12.89 -5.47
C ASP A 33 -13.00 -12.52 -4.49
N PHE A 34 -11.92 -13.30 -4.45
CA PHE A 34 -10.77 -13.02 -3.59
C PHE A 34 -10.21 -11.61 -3.81
N PHE A 35 -10.19 -11.11 -5.06
CA PHE A 35 -9.59 -9.81 -5.35
C PHE A 35 -10.38 -8.65 -4.72
N GLU A 36 -11.72 -8.76 -4.74
CA GLU A 36 -12.60 -7.77 -4.09
C GLU A 36 -12.36 -7.75 -2.58
N PHE A 37 -12.33 -8.93 -1.95
CA PHE A 37 -12.04 -9.05 -0.51
C PHE A 37 -10.64 -8.51 -0.15
N LEU A 38 -9.63 -8.81 -0.97
CA LEU A 38 -8.27 -8.32 -0.77
C LEU A 38 -8.20 -6.79 -0.79
N VAL A 39 -8.86 -6.15 -1.75
CA VAL A 39 -8.87 -4.68 -1.85
C VAL A 39 -9.51 -4.06 -0.61
N ILE A 40 -10.61 -4.63 -0.12
CA ILE A 40 -11.26 -4.17 1.11
C ILE A 40 -10.35 -4.37 2.32
N ASP A 41 -9.72 -5.54 2.47
CA ASP A 41 -8.79 -5.83 3.58
C ASP A 41 -7.60 -4.87 3.57
N LEU A 42 -7.05 -4.57 2.38
CA LEU A 42 -6.00 -3.58 2.21
C LEU A 42 -6.46 -2.20 2.67
N LEU A 43 -7.61 -1.72 2.22
CA LEU A 43 -8.15 -0.42 2.63
C LEU A 43 -8.37 -0.33 4.15
N LEU A 44 -8.88 -1.40 4.76
CA LEU A 44 -9.03 -1.48 6.22
C LEU A 44 -7.67 -1.39 6.94
N SER A 45 -6.65 -2.09 6.45
CA SER A 45 -5.29 -2.04 7.01
C SER A 45 -4.59 -0.68 6.83
N MET A 46 -5.05 0.12 5.87
CA MET A 46 -4.63 1.50 5.64
C MET A 46 -5.38 2.50 6.54
N GLY A 47 -6.37 2.05 7.32
CA GLY A 47 -7.15 2.87 8.23
C GLY A 47 -8.46 3.42 7.65
N TYR A 48 -8.87 3.00 6.45
CA TYR A 48 -10.22 3.27 5.94
C TYR A 48 -11.24 2.38 6.66
N GLY A 49 -12.50 2.79 6.69
CA GLY A 49 -13.63 2.09 7.33
C GLY A 49 -13.85 2.45 8.80
N GLY A 50 -12.95 3.25 9.40
CA GLY A 50 -13.05 3.66 10.81
C GLY A 50 -13.02 2.49 11.80
N ARG A 51 -13.47 2.73 13.04
CA ARG A 51 -13.59 1.69 14.08
C ARG A 51 -14.74 0.69 13.83
N ARG A 52 -15.57 0.93 12.81
CA ARG A 52 -16.81 0.20 12.52
C ARG A 52 -16.67 -0.60 11.21
N ARG A 53 -16.16 -1.82 11.32
CA ARG A 53 -15.95 -2.74 10.17
C ARG A 53 -17.24 -3.04 9.38
N ASP A 54 -18.40 -2.87 10.00
CA ASP A 54 -19.73 -2.97 9.41
C ASP A 54 -20.00 -1.89 8.34
N LEU A 55 -19.36 -0.72 8.41
CA LEU A 55 -19.46 0.34 7.39
C LEU A 55 -18.57 0.08 6.17
N ALA A 56 -17.54 -0.74 6.31
CA ALA A 56 -16.61 -1.09 5.23
C ALA A 56 -17.08 -2.28 4.36
N GLN A 57 -18.12 -2.99 4.79
CA GLN A 57 -18.50 -4.29 4.23
C GLN A 57 -19.83 -4.29 3.47
N ARG A 58 -20.19 -3.18 2.81
CA ARG A 58 -21.18 -3.28 1.72
C ARG A 58 -20.44 -3.66 0.43
N LEU A 59 -19.98 -4.90 0.37
CA LEU A 59 -19.59 -5.55 -0.89
C LEU A 59 -20.85 -5.66 -1.75
N GLY A 60 -20.79 -5.05 -2.92
CA GLY A 60 -21.93 -4.91 -3.82
C GLY A 60 -22.43 -6.28 -4.26
N ARG A 61 -23.74 -6.48 -4.13
CA ARG A 61 -24.44 -7.53 -4.89
C ARG A 61 -24.11 -7.31 -6.37
N THR A 62 -23.66 -8.36 -7.03
CA THR A 62 -23.35 -8.42 -8.46
C THR A 62 -24.46 -7.72 -9.27
N GLY A 63 -24.12 -6.70 -10.08
CA GLY A 63 -25.05 -6.07 -11.04
C GLY A 63 -25.28 -4.57 -10.91
N ASP A 64 -24.39 -3.81 -10.26
CA ASP A 64 -24.66 -2.42 -9.87
C ASP A 64 -23.89 -1.35 -10.70
N GLY A 65 -23.43 -1.73 -11.90
CA GLY A 65 -22.87 -0.81 -12.89
C GLY A 65 -21.36 -0.59 -12.81
N GLY A 66 -20.61 -1.40 -12.07
CA GLY A 66 -19.15 -1.25 -11.95
C GLY A 66 -18.73 -0.64 -10.63
N VAL A 67 -19.39 -0.99 -9.52
CA VAL A 67 -18.92 -0.66 -8.17
C VAL A 67 -18.90 -1.95 -7.36
N ASP A 68 -17.72 -2.42 -7.00
CA ASP A 68 -17.59 -3.69 -6.29
C ASP A 68 -17.71 -3.49 -4.77
N GLY A 69 -17.47 -2.28 -4.26
CA GLY A 69 -17.61 -1.98 -2.85
C GLY A 69 -17.61 -0.49 -2.50
N LEU A 70 -17.80 -0.22 -1.20
CA LEU A 70 -17.73 1.12 -0.62
C LEU A 70 -17.02 1.07 0.73
N VAL A 71 -16.23 2.09 1.03
CA VAL A 71 -15.56 2.25 2.32
C VAL A 71 -15.66 3.70 2.79
N ALA A 72 -15.87 3.90 4.09
CA ALA A 72 -15.81 5.24 4.68
C ALA A 72 -14.36 5.69 4.89
N GLN A 73 -14.06 6.96 4.68
CA GLN A 73 -12.76 7.56 5.02
C GLN A 73 -12.70 7.96 6.50
N ASP A 74 -13.84 8.21 7.12
CA ASP A 74 -13.99 8.64 8.50
C ASP A 74 -14.90 7.70 9.31
N GLU A 75 -14.88 7.82 10.63
CA GLU A 75 -15.65 6.96 11.53
C GLU A 75 -17.18 7.21 11.48
N LEU A 76 -17.60 8.40 11.05
CA LEU A 76 -19.02 8.78 10.96
C LEU A 76 -19.65 8.32 9.63
N GLY A 77 -18.83 7.95 8.64
CA GLY A 77 -19.29 7.50 7.33
C GLY A 77 -19.76 8.63 6.41
N LEU A 78 -19.28 9.86 6.64
CA LEU A 78 -19.67 11.03 5.85
C LEU A 78 -18.94 11.08 4.51
N ASP A 79 -17.67 10.68 4.51
CA ASP A 79 -16.82 10.62 3.34
C ASP A 79 -16.75 9.19 2.80
N LEU A 80 -17.65 8.83 1.89
CA LEU A 80 -17.63 7.54 1.23
C LEU A 80 -16.69 7.51 0.02
N ILE A 81 -15.94 6.42 -0.11
CA ILE A 81 -15.09 6.11 -1.25
C ILE A 81 -15.66 4.86 -1.91
N TYR A 82 -15.99 4.99 -3.20
CA TYR A 82 -16.49 3.91 -4.02
C TYR A 82 -15.34 3.14 -4.65
N ILE A 83 -15.43 1.82 -4.66
CA ILE A 83 -14.35 0.93 -5.04
C ILE A 83 -14.76 0.11 -6.26
N GLN A 84 -13.88 0.04 -7.25
CA GLN A 84 -13.90 -0.95 -8.32
C GLN A 84 -12.60 -1.75 -8.23
N ALA A 85 -12.71 -3.07 -8.23
CA ALA A 85 -11.63 -4.05 -8.17
C ALA A 85 -11.69 -4.97 -9.41
N LYS A 86 -11.00 -4.59 -10.49
CA LYS A 86 -10.98 -5.36 -11.74
C LYS A 86 -9.79 -6.31 -11.80
N ARG A 87 -10.03 -7.61 -11.68
CA ARG A 87 -9.01 -8.64 -11.96
C ARG A 87 -9.00 -8.99 -13.45
N LEU A 88 -7.88 -8.74 -14.12
CA LEU A 88 -7.71 -9.07 -15.55
C LEU A 88 -6.86 -10.33 -15.75
N LYS A 89 -6.74 -10.81 -17.00
CA LYS A 89 -5.74 -11.84 -17.32
C LYS A 89 -4.35 -11.20 -17.39
N PRO A 90 -3.27 -11.92 -17.04
CA PRO A 90 -1.91 -11.43 -17.23
C PRO A 90 -1.68 -10.89 -18.66
N GLY A 91 -1.03 -9.73 -18.77
CA GLY A 91 -0.78 -9.05 -20.05
C GLY A 91 -1.97 -8.25 -20.63
N SER A 92 -3.15 -8.29 -20.00
CA SER A 92 -4.29 -7.43 -20.40
C SER A 92 -4.14 -6.04 -19.76
N VAL A 93 -4.61 -4.99 -20.41
CA VAL A 93 -4.53 -3.61 -19.90
C VAL A 93 -5.94 -3.07 -19.63
N VAL A 94 -6.13 -2.32 -18.54
CA VAL A 94 -7.40 -1.63 -18.26
C VAL A 94 -7.59 -0.52 -19.28
N SER A 95 -8.75 -0.53 -19.95
CA SER A 95 -9.03 0.39 -21.04
C SER A 95 -9.61 1.72 -20.54
N VAL A 96 -9.66 2.72 -21.43
CA VAL A 96 -10.34 3.98 -21.14
C VAL A 96 -11.85 3.80 -20.93
N SER A 97 -12.47 2.80 -21.57
CA SER A 97 -13.91 2.53 -21.37
C SER A 97 -14.16 2.05 -19.95
N ASP A 98 -13.30 1.21 -19.39
CA ASP A 98 -13.43 0.72 -18.02
C ASP A 98 -13.44 1.88 -17.00
N VAL A 99 -12.50 2.82 -17.15
CA VAL A 99 -12.42 4.00 -16.26
C VAL A 99 -13.59 4.95 -16.49
N ARG A 100 -14.06 5.10 -17.73
CA ARG A 100 -15.25 5.91 -18.08
C ARG A 100 -16.53 5.33 -17.48
N ASP A 101 -16.71 4.03 -17.57
CA ASP A 101 -17.89 3.34 -17.03
C ASP A 101 -17.92 3.48 -15.50
N PHE A 102 -16.76 3.31 -14.85
CA PHE A 102 -16.63 3.57 -13.41
C PHE A 102 -16.97 5.02 -13.06
N ALA A 103 -16.42 6.01 -13.79
CA ALA A 103 -16.74 7.42 -13.57
C ALA A 103 -18.24 7.73 -13.75
N GLY A 104 -18.88 7.14 -14.76
CA GLY A 104 -20.32 7.26 -14.98
C GLY A 104 -21.14 6.67 -13.81
N SER A 105 -20.70 5.56 -13.24
CA SER A 105 -21.32 4.97 -12.05
C SER A 105 -21.16 5.83 -10.80
N LEU A 106 -20.04 6.55 -10.65
CA LEU A 106 -19.89 7.56 -9.60
C LEU A 106 -20.87 8.71 -9.79
N ASP A 107 -21.05 9.20 -11.02
CA ASP A 107 -21.99 10.28 -11.32
C ASP A 107 -23.44 9.88 -11.05
N ALA A 108 -23.87 8.69 -11.49
CA ALA A 108 -25.19 8.16 -11.21
C ALA A 108 -25.50 8.10 -9.70
N ARG A 109 -24.47 7.87 -8.88
CA ARG A 109 -24.55 7.77 -7.41
C ARG A 109 -24.21 9.07 -6.69
N HIS A 110 -23.94 10.15 -7.42
CA HIS A 110 -23.53 11.44 -6.89
C HIS A 110 -22.28 11.34 -6.00
N ALA A 111 -21.42 10.35 -6.24
CA ALA A 111 -20.24 10.05 -5.44
C ALA A 111 -19.11 11.05 -5.71
N ALA A 112 -18.47 11.56 -4.66
CA ALA A 112 -17.37 12.51 -4.80
C ALA A 112 -16.00 11.84 -5.03
N LYS A 113 -15.81 10.62 -4.50
CA LYS A 113 -14.52 9.92 -4.43
C LYS A 113 -14.66 8.48 -4.93
N GLY A 114 -13.68 8.04 -5.70
CA GLY A 114 -13.58 6.65 -6.16
C GLY A 114 -12.14 6.15 -6.21
N ALA A 115 -11.97 4.85 -6.08
CA ALA A 115 -10.69 4.17 -6.29
C ALA A 115 -10.87 2.95 -7.19
N PHE A 116 -10.08 2.89 -8.25
CA PHE A 116 -10.07 1.79 -9.21
C PHE A 116 -8.79 0.97 -8.99
N PHE A 117 -8.96 -0.26 -8.51
CA PHE A 117 -7.92 -1.24 -8.32
C PHE A 117 -7.89 -2.25 -9.47
N THR A 118 -6.69 -2.63 -9.90
CA THR A 118 -6.49 -3.71 -10.86
C THR A 118 -5.22 -4.48 -10.54
N THR A 119 -5.17 -5.74 -10.94
CA THR A 119 -3.95 -6.56 -10.88
C THR A 119 -3.02 -6.31 -12.07
N SER A 120 -3.40 -5.42 -12.99
CA SER A 120 -2.64 -5.07 -14.19
C SER A 120 -2.32 -3.58 -14.27
N HIS A 121 -2.04 -3.04 -15.45
CA HIS A 121 -1.79 -1.62 -15.70
C HIS A 121 -2.98 -0.95 -16.38
N PHE A 122 -3.04 0.38 -16.24
CA PHE A 122 -3.96 1.24 -16.98
C PHE A 122 -3.32 1.68 -18.30
N SER A 123 -4.11 1.79 -19.36
CA SER A 123 -3.63 2.41 -20.60
C SER A 123 -3.35 3.90 -20.37
N ASN A 124 -2.42 4.49 -21.13
CA ASN A 124 -2.16 5.93 -21.08
C ASN A 124 -3.46 6.73 -21.27
N SER A 125 -4.31 6.32 -22.22
CA SER A 125 -5.62 6.93 -22.44
C SER A 125 -6.58 6.85 -21.24
N ALA A 126 -6.50 5.79 -20.43
CA ALA A 126 -7.28 5.65 -19.21
C ALA A 126 -6.77 6.59 -18.11
N ILE A 127 -5.45 6.73 -17.99
CA ILE A 127 -4.80 7.67 -17.06
C ILE A 127 -5.14 9.12 -17.45
N ASP A 128 -4.97 9.46 -18.73
CA ASP A 128 -5.26 10.79 -19.27
C ASP A 128 -6.74 11.16 -19.06
N PHE A 129 -7.65 10.23 -19.36
CA PHE A 129 -9.07 10.43 -19.12
C PHE A 129 -9.38 10.63 -17.63
N CYS A 130 -8.77 9.83 -16.74
CA CYS A 130 -8.97 9.98 -15.30
C CYS A 130 -8.58 11.38 -14.79
N GLY A 131 -7.57 12.01 -15.39
CA GLY A 131 -7.17 13.39 -15.07
C GLY A 131 -8.17 14.46 -15.52
N GLN A 132 -9.10 14.12 -16.41
CA GLN A 132 -10.14 15.03 -16.92
C GLN A 132 -11.48 14.89 -16.17
N VAL A 133 -11.66 13.82 -15.41
CA VAL A 133 -12.87 13.59 -14.62
C VAL A 133 -12.92 14.59 -13.46
N SER A 134 -14.10 15.21 -13.24
CA SER A 134 -14.30 16.19 -12.17
C SER A 134 -14.29 15.57 -10.77
N ARG A 135 -14.61 14.28 -10.67
CA ARG A 135 -14.57 13.48 -9.43
C ARG A 135 -13.14 13.14 -9.06
N ARG A 136 -12.89 12.93 -7.77
CA ARG A 136 -11.58 12.47 -7.28
C ARG A 136 -11.48 10.95 -7.43
N VAL A 137 -10.96 10.51 -8.58
CA VAL A 137 -10.69 9.09 -8.85
C VAL A 137 -9.20 8.79 -8.67
N VAL A 138 -8.88 7.73 -7.93
CA VAL A 138 -7.51 7.23 -7.77
C VAL A 138 -7.37 5.90 -8.50
N LEU A 139 -6.38 5.82 -9.40
CA LEU A 139 -6.01 4.58 -10.09
C LEU A 139 -4.92 3.86 -9.29
N VAL A 140 -5.13 2.57 -9.01
CA VAL A 140 -4.19 1.69 -8.30
C VAL A 140 -3.93 0.46 -9.17
N ASP A 141 -2.77 0.45 -9.80
CA ASP A 141 -2.35 -0.63 -10.69
C ASP A 141 -1.68 -1.78 -9.90
N GLY A 142 -1.31 -2.86 -10.58
CA GLY A 142 -0.76 -4.06 -9.94
C GLY A 142 0.52 -3.78 -9.14
N CYS A 143 1.42 -2.95 -9.67
CA CYS A 143 2.64 -2.57 -8.97
C CYS A 143 2.31 -1.80 -7.68
N ARG A 144 1.49 -0.74 -7.79
CA ARG A 144 1.10 0.06 -6.63
C ARG A 144 0.30 -0.73 -5.61
N LEU A 145 -0.56 -1.64 -6.06
CA LEU A 145 -1.32 -2.57 -5.20
C LEU A 145 -0.35 -3.41 -4.36
N ALA A 146 0.61 -4.07 -5.00
CA ALA A 146 1.58 -4.93 -4.30
C ALA A 146 2.46 -4.14 -3.33
N GLU A 147 2.90 -2.93 -3.70
CA GLU A 147 3.62 -2.04 -2.79
C GLU A 147 2.80 -1.66 -1.55
N LEU A 148 1.52 -1.36 -1.74
CA LEU A 148 0.60 -1.07 -0.62
C LEU A 148 0.42 -2.30 0.26
N MET A 149 0.22 -3.48 -0.35
CA MET A 149 0.14 -4.74 0.39
C MET A 149 1.39 -4.97 1.25
N MET A 150 2.58 -4.75 0.68
CA MET A 150 3.84 -4.91 1.39
C MET A 150 3.99 -3.90 2.53
N ARG A 151 3.65 -2.63 2.28
CA ARG A 151 3.69 -1.56 3.29
C ARG A 151 2.77 -1.82 4.48
N HIS A 152 1.59 -2.40 4.22
CA HIS A 152 0.57 -2.65 5.22
C HIS A 152 0.53 -4.12 5.72
N ASN A 153 1.55 -4.91 5.36
CA ASN A 153 1.69 -6.33 5.74
C ASN A 153 0.51 -7.23 5.34
N ILE A 154 -0.12 -6.95 4.20
CA ILE A 154 -1.18 -7.78 3.61
C ILE A 154 -0.56 -8.85 2.71
N GLY A 155 -0.82 -10.12 3.01
CA GLY A 155 -0.29 -11.25 2.23
C GLY A 155 1.22 -11.46 2.35
N VAL A 156 1.92 -10.69 3.18
CA VAL A 156 3.37 -10.79 3.43
C VAL A 156 3.68 -10.83 4.92
N LYS A 157 4.87 -11.34 5.27
CA LYS A 157 5.40 -11.32 6.64
C LYS A 157 6.89 -11.02 6.60
N VAL A 158 7.39 -10.31 7.61
CA VAL A 158 8.83 -10.12 7.80
C VAL A 158 9.45 -11.48 8.10
N LYS A 159 10.33 -11.94 7.21
CA LYS A 159 11.08 -13.19 7.40
C LYS A 159 12.30 -12.96 8.31
N GLU A 160 13.08 -11.93 8.02
CA GLU A 160 14.33 -11.58 8.72
C GLU A 160 14.55 -10.06 8.71
N SER A 161 15.31 -9.54 9.68
CA SER A 161 15.70 -8.13 9.76
C SER A 161 17.20 -8.00 9.99
N PHE A 162 17.88 -7.19 9.15
CA PHE A 162 19.32 -6.95 9.26
C PHE A 162 19.59 -5.53 9.79
N GLN A 163 20.52 -5.40 10.73
CA GLN A 163 20.99 -4.11 11.22
C GLN A 163 22.40 -3.83 10.71
N ILE A 164 22.57 -2.71 10.00
CA ILE A 164 23.87 -2.24 9.53
C ILE A 164 24.39 -1.22 10.52
N LYS A 165 25.47 -1.56 11.24
CA LYS A 165 26.15 -0.63 12.15
C LYS A 165 27.11 0.24 11.35
N ARG A 166 27.14 1.53 11.67
CA ARG A 166 28.20 2.45 11.24
C ARG A 166 29.01 2.88 12.44
N LEU A 167 30.25 3.28 12.20
CA LEU A 167 31.09 3.86 13.24
C LEU A 167 30.43 5.13 13.75
N ASP A 168 30.13 5.18 15.04
CA ASP A 168 29.79 6.41 15.75
C ASP A 168 31.10 7.18 15.98
N GLN A 169 31.38 8.19 15.17
CA GLN A 169 32.62 8.97 15.29
C GLN A 169 32.65 9.79 16.59
N ASP A 170 31.49 10.23 17.08
CA ASP A 170 31.39 11.05 18.29
C ASP A 170 31.83 10.27 19.52
N TYR A 171 31.59 8.95 19.54
CA TYR A 171 32.05 8.05 20.60
C TYR A 171 33.58 8.07 20.78
N PHE A 172 34.36 8.26 19.71
CA PHE A 172 35.83 8.22 19.74
C PHE A 172 36.48 9.59 19.95
N THR A 173 35.70 10.62 20.31
CA THR A 173 36.24 11.95 20.60
C THR A 173 36.83 12.03 22.01
N PRO A 174 37.79 12.95 22.26
CA PRO A 174 38.30 13.21 23.61
C PRO A 174 37.20 13.59 24.61
N ALA A 175 36.15 14.27 24.15
CA ALA A 175 35.00 14.62 24.98
C ALA A 175 34.23 13.38 25.46
N SER A 176 34.03 12.40 24.57
CA SER A 176 33.40 11.13 24.92
C SER A 176 34.24 10.30 25.88
N MET A 177 35.57 10.27 25.70
CA MET A 177 36.50 9.67 26.66
C MET A 177 36.36 10.27 28.07
N LYS A 178 36.29 11.60 28.17
CA LYS A 178 36.10 12.29 29.45
C LYS A 178 34.77 11.91 30.11
N ARG A 179 33.67 11.87 29.35
CA ARG A 179 32.36 11.41 29.85
C ARG A 179 32.42 9.97 30.36
N MET A 180 33.11 9.07 29.65
CA MET A 180 33.29 7.69 30.09
C MET A 180 34.04 7.62 31.43
N GLN A 181 35.10 8.40 31.61
CA GLN A 181 35.86 8.47 32.87
C GLN A 181 35.03 8.98 34.04
N GLU A 182 34.20 10.00 33.82
CA GLU A 182 33.29 10.56 34.83
C GLU A 182 32.26 9.52 35.27
N ILE A 183 31.63 8.81 34.32
CA ILE A 183 30.63 7.76 34.60
C ILE A 183 31.26 6.60 35.38
N ILE A 184 32.44 6.13 34.97
CA ILE A 184 33.16 5.04 35.66
C ILE A 184 33.51 5.46 37.09
N SER A 185 34.01 6.69 37.29
CA SER A 185 34.37 7.21 38.61
C SER A 185 33.16 7.32 39.54
N ALA A 186 32.04 7.86 39.04
CA ALA A 186 30.79 7.96 39.80
C ALA A 186 30.23 6.58 40.19
N SER A 187 30.34 5.60 39.29
CA SER A 187 29.87 4.22 39.53
C SER A 187 30.67 3.48 40.60
N ILE A 188 31.97 3.77 40.72
CA ILE A 188 32.85 3.21 41.76
C ILE A 188 32.53 3.83 43.12
N GLN A 189 32.26 5.14 43.17
CA GLN A 189 31.93 5.85 44.42
C GLN A 189 30.56 5.44 44.98
N ALA A 190 29.56 5.20 44.12
CA ALA A 190 28.23 4.80 44.54
C ALA A 190 28.11 3.36 45.10
N ARG A 191 29.18 2.56 45.01
CA ARG A 191 29.25 1.18 45.55
C ARG A 191 30.03 1.07 46.87
N ARG A 192 30.50 2.19 47.44
CA ARG A 192 31.07 2.29 48.79
C ARG A 192 30.08 2.96 49.72
#